data_AF-A0A3B8NVV6-F1
#
_entry.id   AF-A0A3B8NVV6-F1
#
_cell.length_a   1.000
_cell.length_b   1.000
_cell.length_c   1.000
_cell.angle_alpha   90.00
_cell.angle_beta   90.00
_cell.angle_gamma   90.00
#
_symmetry.space_group_name_H-M   'P 1'
#
loop_
_entity.id
_entity.type
_entity.pdbx_description
1 polymer ?
#
loop_
_entity_poly.entity_id
_entity_poly.type
_entity_poly.pdbx_seq_one_letter_code
_entity_poly.pdbx_strand_id
1 'polypeptide(L)'
;MKKISDVILTVFAVGILVCLFAGGLSAVFYVVALFIGGDAATGLCAWTFKTYLPWVIRATSVFSGIGLIGMYLTNQKALTVTNEDAIAEQSEGK
;
A
#
# COMPACT_ATOMS: atom_id res chain seq x y z
N MET A 1 14.41 -9.85 20.82
CA MET A 1 14.33 -9.08 19.57
C MET A 1 12.96 -9.13 18.87
N LYS A 2 11.89 -9.69 19.48
CA LYS A 2 10.54 -9.74 18.89
C LYS A 2 9.86 -8.38 18.65
N LYS A 3 10.15 -7.39 19.51
CA LYS A 3 9.51 -6.05 19.44
C LYS A 3 9.89 -5.21 18.21
N ILE A 4 11.11 -5.35 17.69
CA ILE A 4 11.60 -4.49 16.59
C ILE A 4 10.96 -4.94 15.26
N SER A 5 10.88 -6.25 15.06
CA SER A 5 10.21 -6.88 13.94
C SER A 5 8.73 -6.50 13.82
N ASP A 6 7.97 -6.58 14.91
CA ASP A 6 6.55 -6.17 14.93
C ASP A 6 6.36 -4.70 14.58
N VAL A 7 7.24 -3.82 15.07
CA VAL A 7 7.20 -2.40 14.75
C VAL A 7 7.48 -2.16 13.28
N ILE A 8 8.47 -2.84 12.69
CA ILE A 8 8.78 -2.72 11.25
C ILE A 8 7.61 -3.20 10.40
N LEU A 9 6.99 -4.33 10.78
CA LEU A 9 5.87 -4.91 10.05
C LEU A 9 4.61 -4.05 10.15
N THR A 10 4.37 -3.45 11.31
CA THR A 10 3.29 -2.46 11.53
C THR A 10 3.53 -1.19 10.70
N VAL A 11 4.75 -0.66 10.71
CA VAL A 11 5.12 0.53 9.90
C VAL A 11 4.98 0.23 8.40
N PHE A 12 5.35 -0.97 7.97
CA PHE A 12 5.12 -1.42 6.60
C PHE A 12 3.62 -1.47 6.26
N ALA A 13 2.80 -2.12 7.10
CA ALA A 13 1.37 -2.25 6.87
C ALA A 13 0.68 -0.87 6.80
N VAL A 14 0.97 0.02 7.74
CA VAL A 14 0.45 1.40 7.74
C VAL A 14 0.97 2.18 6.54
N GLY A 15 2.26 2.05 6.21
CA GLY A 15 2.89 2.74 5.08
C GLY A 15 2.29 2.33 3.73
N ILE A 16 2.06 1.04 3.52
CA ILE A 16 1.37 0.51 2.33
C ILE A 16 -0.09 0.96 2.30
N LEU A 17 -0.78 0.97 3.44
CA LEU A 17 -2.17 1.42 3.51
C LEU A 17 -2.30 2.91 3.13
N VAL A 18 -1.42 3.77 3.63
CA VAL A 18 -1.36 5.18 3.23
C VAL A 18 -1.02 5.32 1.74
N CYS A 19 -0.09 4.52 1.22
CA CYS A 19 0.24 4.52 -0.21
C CYS A 19 -0.93 4.05 -1.08
N LEU A 20 -1.73 3.09 -0.61
CA LEU A 20 -2.93 2.61 -1.31
C LEU A 20 -3.98 3.72 -1.40
N PHE A 21 -4.21 4.47 -0.31
CA PHE A 21 -5.11 5.63 -0.31
C PHE A 21 -4.57 6.75 -1.21
N ALA A 22 -3.26 7.04 -1.17
CA ALA A 22 -2.66 8.03 -2.06
C ALA A 22 -2.76 7.61 -3.54
N GLY A 23 -2.49 6.34 -3.85
CA GLY A 23 -2.70 5.78 -5.19
C GLY A 23 -4.16 5.87 -5.63
N GLY A 24 -5.10 5.50 -4.75
CA GLY A 24 -6.54 5.63 -5.02
C GLY A 24 -6.99 7.08 -5.24
N LEU A 25 -6.40 8.04 -4.51
CA LEU A 25 -6.69 9.46 -4.69
C LEU A 25 -6.29 9.94 -6.10
N SER A 26 -5.22 9.40 -6.69
CA SER A 26 -4.86 9.71 -8.08
C SER A 26 -5.98 9.37 -9.07
N ALA A 27 -6.74 8.29 -8.84
CA ALA A 27 -7.86 7.92 -9.70
C ALA A 27 -8.99 8.97 -9.64
N VAL A 28 -9.25 9.55 -8.46
CA VAL A 28 -10.22 10.63 -8.29
C VAL A 28 -9.80 11.88 -9.06
N PHE A 29 -8.51 12.22 -9.06
CA PHE A 29 -7.99 13.35 -9.87
C PHE A 29 -8.26 13.16 -11.36
N TYR A 30 -8.10 11.94 -11.90
CA TYR A 30 -8.42 11.65 -13.30
C TYR A 30 -9.92 11.75 -13.59
N VAL A 31 -10.78 11.30 -12.67
CA VAL A 31 -12.24 11.44 -12.82
C VAL A 31 -12.64 12.93 -12.83
N VAL A 32 -12.11 13.74 -11.92
CA VAL A 32 -12.37 15.18 -11.89
C VAL A 32 -11.85 15.87 -13.16
N ALA A 33 -10.68 15.47 -13.66
CA ALA A 33 -10.15 15.99 -14.92
C ALA A 33 -11.09 15.69 -16.10
N LEU A 34 -11.71 14.50 -16.15
CA LEU A 34 -12.69 14.14 -17.17
C LEU A 34 -13.93 15.03 -17.16
N PHE A 35 -14.41 15.45 -15.97
CA PHE A 35 -15.55 16.35 -15.87
C PHE A 35 -15.23 17.81 -16.26
N ILE A 36 -14.00 18.27 -15.99
CA ILE A 36 -13.56 19.63 -16.34
C ILE A 36 -13.36 19.78 -17.86
N GLY A 37 -12.70 18.79 -18.49
CA GLY A 37 -12.37 18.84 -19.91
C GLY A 37 -11.39 19.95 -20.32
N GLY A 38 -11.02 19.98 -21.62
CA GLY A 38 -10.18 21.03 -22.20
C GLY A 38 -8.71 21.04 -21.71
N ASP A 39 -8.02 22.17 -21.90
CA ASP A 39 -6.60 22.33 -21.55
C ASP A 39 -6.32 22.17 -20.05
N ALA A 40 -7.26 22.58 -19.20
CA ALA A 40 -7.13 22.45 -17.75
C ALA A 40 -7.07 20.98 -17.30
N ALA A 41 -7.88 20.10 -17.92
CA ALA A 41 -7.85 18.67 -17.67
C ALA A 41 -6.51 18.04 -18.11
N THR A 42 -6.00 18.42 -19.28
CA THR A 42 -4.71 17.95 -19.79
C THR A 42 -3.56 18.34 -18.85
N GLY A 43 -3.57 19.57 -18.35
CA GLY A 43 -2.60 20.05 -17.36
C GLY A 43 -2.66 19.25 -16.05
N LEU A 44 -3.86 19.00 -15.53
CA LEU A 44 -4.07 18.23 -14.30
C LEU A 44 -3.63 16.77 -14.45
N CYS A 45 -3.96 16.13 -15.57
CA CYS A 45 -3.55 14.77 -15.91
C CYS A 45 -2.04 14.66 -16.07
N ALA A 46 -1.41 15.61 -16.76
CA ALA A 46 0.03 15.63 -16.97
C ALA A 46 0.79 15.82 -15.64
N TRP A 47 0.30 16.70 -14.76
CA TRP A 47 0.89 16.91 -13.45
C TRP A 47 0.74 15.68 -12.54
N THR A 48 -0.46 15.09 -12.51
CA THR A 48 -0.73 13.88 -11.73
C THR A 48 0.16 12.72 -12.18
N PHE A 49 0.33 12.55 -13.49
CA PHE A 49 1.18 11.49 -14.04
C PHE A 49 2.68 11.74 -13.82
N LYS A 50 3.16 12.97 -14.03
CA LYS A 50 4.61 13.28 -13.97
C LYS A 50 5.14 13.58 -12.58
N THR A 51 4.30 14.01 -11.66
CA THR A 51 4.73 14.46 -10.33
C THR A 51 4.14 13.59 -9.23
N TYR A 52 2.81 13.47 -9.18
CA TYR A 52 2.13 12.81 -8.07
C TYR A 52 2.39 11.29 -8.06
N LEU A 53 2.09 10.60 -9.16
CA LEU A 53 2.30 9.16 -9.33
C LEU A 53 3.73 8.70 -9.02
N PRO A 54 4.79 9.29 -9.60
CA PRO A 54 6.16 8.86 -9.32
C PRO A 54 6.58 9.10 -7.86
N TRP A 55 6.02 10.12 -7.19
CA TRP A 55 6.28 10.34 -5.77
C TRP A 55 5.62 9.25 -4.92
N VAL A 56 4.35 8.92 -5.21
CA VAL A 56 3.62 7.83 -4.54
C VAL A 56 4.31 6.49 -4.77
N ILE A 57 4.70 6.15 -6.00
CA ILE A 57 5.39 4.91 -6.33
C ILE A 57 6.73 4.80 -5.60
N ARG A 58 7.51 5.89 -5.54
CA ARG A 58 8.77 5.91 -4.78
C ARG A 58 8.55 5.66 -3.30
N ALA A 59 7.54 6.30 -2.70
CA ALA A 59 7.18 6.06 -1.31
C ALA A 59 6.80 4.59 -1.09
N THR A 60 5.92 4.03 -1.93
CA THR A 60 5.52 2.62 -1.87
C THR A 60 6.72 1.68 -1.98
N SER A 61 7.66 1.96 -2.88
CA SER A 61 8.86 1.15 -3.06
C SER A 61 9.76 1.15 -1.82
N VAL A 62 9.90 2.29 -1.15
CA VAL A 62 10.69 2.40 0.09
C VAL A 62 10.01 1.63 1.23
N PHE A 63 8.70 1.82 1.42
CA PHE A 63 7.94 1.08 2.44
C PHE A 63 7.99 -0.42 2.20
N SER A 64 7.79 -0.85 0.94
CA SER A 64 7.86 -2.27 0.55
C SER A 64 9.24 -2.86 0.78
N GLY A 65 10.31 -2.13 0.45
CA GLY A 65 11.68 -2.56 0.73
C GLY A 65 11.94 -2.74 2.23
N ILE A 66 11.49 -1.80 3.06
CA ILE A 66 11.61 -1.89 4.52
C ILE A 66 10.80 -3.08 5.07
N GLY A 67 9.59 -3.30 4.57
CA GLY A 67 8.76 -4.44 4.94
C GLY A 67 9.42 -5.79 4.60
N LEU A 68 10.01 -5.89 3.41
CA LEU A 68 10.75 -7.07 2.97
C LEU A 68 11.97 -7.35 3.86
N ILE A 69 12.74 -6.32 4.21
CA ILE A 69 13.88 -6.46 5.13
C ILE A 69 13.39 -6.91 6.52
N GLY A 70 12.29 -6.32 7.00
CA GLY A 70 11.65 -6.72 8.25
C GLY A 70 11.24 -8.19 8.25
N MET A 71 10.62 -8.67 7.17
CA MET A 71 10.22 -10.07 7.03
C MET A 71 11.41 -11.03 6.96
N TYR A 72 12.46 -10.66 6.23
CA TYR A 72 13.67 -11.48 6.12
C TYR A 72 14.33 -11.70 7.49
N LEU A 73 14.43 -10.64 8.30
CA LEU A 73 14.99 -10.70 9.65
C LEU A 73 14.10 -11.45 10.64
N THR A 74 12.79 -11.44 10.42
CA THR A 74 11.80 -12.04 11.33
C THR A 74 11.53 -13.52 11.01
N ASN A 75 11.99 -14.02 9.85
CA ASN A 75 11.69 -15.35 9.31
C ASN A 75 10.17 -15.65 9.19
N GLN A 76 9.32 -14.65 9.42
CA GLN A 76 7.88 -14.74 9.22
C GLN A 76 7.56 -14.37 7.78
N LYS A 77 7.03 -15.35 7.04
CA LYS A 77 6.49 -15.12 5.71
C LYS A 77 5.17 -14.36 5.88
N ALA A 78 4.97 -13.30 5.09
CA ALA A 78 3.73 -12.50 4.98
C ALA A 78 2.43 -13.32 4.85
N LEU A 79 2.57 -14.57 4.39
CA LEU A 79 1.51 -15.49 4.02
C LEU A 79 1.49 -16.75 4.89
N THR A 80 2.26 -16.79 5.98
CA THR A 80 1.97 -17.77 7.03
C THR A 80 0.85 -17.15 7.86
N VAL A 81 -0.38 -17.46 7.45
CA VAL A 81 -1.46 -17.63 8.42
C VAL A 81 -0.88 -18.55 9.48
N THR A 82 -0.62 -18.04 10.68
CA THR A 82 -0.36 -18.92 11.82
C THR A 82 -1.61 -19.78 11.89
N ASN A 83 -1.46 -21.04 11.51
CA ASN A 83 -2.53 -22.02 11.32
C ASN A 83 -3.33 -22.32 12.60
N GLU A 84 -3.17 -21.52 13.66
CA GLU A 84 -3.98 -21.64 14.87
C GLU A 84 -5.31 -20.88 14.75
N ASP A 85 -5.37 -19.78 13.99
CA ASP A 85 -6.60 -18.96 13.89
C ASP A 85 -7.49 -19.34 12.69
N ALA A 86 -6.93 -19.96 11.64
CA ALA A 86 -7.71 -20.41 10.48
C ALA A 86 -8.44 -21.76 10.69
N ILE A 87 -8.13 -22.48 11.77
CA ILE A 87 -8.85 -23.72 12.12
C ILE A 87 -10.15 -23.39 12.89
N ALA A 88 -10.22 -22.23 13.57
CA ALA A 88 -11.42 -21.83 14.33
C ALA A 88 -12.59 -21.36 13.43
N GLU A 89 -12.32 -20.73 12.28
CA GLU A 89 -13.39 -20.21 11.40
C GLU A 89 -13.91 -21.23 10.36
N GLN A 90 -13.22 -22.34 10.12
CA GLN A 90 -13.66 -23.39 9.17
C GLN A 90 -14.55 -24.47 9.81
N SER A 91 -14.74 -24.48 11.13
CA SER A 91 -15.53 -25.52 11.84
C SER A 91 -16.90 -25.05 12.38
N GLU A 92 -17.36 -23.84 12.07
CA GLU A 92 -18.73 -23.38 12.36
C GLU A 92 -19.58 -23.14 11.10
N GLY A 93 -19.07 -23.53 9.93
CA GLY A 93 -19.59 -23.13 8.62
C GLY A 93 -19.89 -24.27 7.64
N LYS A 94 -20.38 -25.42 8.14
CA LYS A 94 -21.15 -26.51 7.48
C LYS A 94 -20.63 -27.91 7.79
#